data_AF-A0A7X9ZTE4-F1
#
_entry.id   AF-A0A7X9ZTE4-F1
#
_cell.length_a   1.000
_cell.length_b   1.000
_cell.length_c   1.000
_cell.angle_alpha   90.00
_cell.angle_beta   90.00
_cell.angle_gamma   90.00
#
_symmetry.space_group_name_H-M   'P 1'
#
loop_
_entity.id
_entity.type
_entity.pdbx_description
1 polymer ?
#
loop_
_entity_poly.entity_id
_entity_poly.type
_entity_poly.pdbx_seq_one_letter_code
_entity_poly.pdbx_strand_id
1 'polypeptide(L)' 'MTTTPCFDRNYFAARLERNRELAAQSTNPAIRDLHLEYVRLYEQLMEIHEPA' A
#
# COMPACT_ATOMS: atom_id res chain seq x y z
N MET A 1 14.63 23.73 -1.72
CA MET A 1 13.20 23.44 -1.84
C MET A 1 12.98 22.01 -1.37
N THR A 2 12.56 21.82 -0.13
CA THR A 2 12.18 20.50 0.39
C THR A 2 10.77 20.21 -0.14
N THR A 3 10.67 19.38 -1.19
CA THR A 3 9.40 18.83 -1.64
C THR A 3 8.87 17.94 -0.54
N THR A 4 7.89 18.42 0.23
CA THR A 4 7.15 17.58 1.16
C THR A 4 6.54 16.44 0.34
N PRO A 5 6.81 15.17 0.67
CA PRO A 5 6.20 14.06 -0.04
C PRO A 5 4.68 14.18 0.07
N CYS A 6 4.00 14.17 -1.09
CA CYS A 6 2.56 14.18 -1.17
C CYS A 6 2.06 12.76 -0.88
N PHE A 7 1.54 12.54 0.32
CA PHE A 7 0.91 11.28 0.73
C PHE A 7 -0.59 11.32 0.42
N ASP A 8 -0.92 11.46 -0.87
CA ASP A 8 -2.29 11.50 -1.34
C ASP A 8 -2.83 10.10 -1.68
N ARG A 9 -4.10 10.03 -2.09
CA ARG A 9 -4.76 8.79 -2.49
C ARG A 9 -4.00 8.06 -3.61
N ASN A 10 -3.39 8.77 -4.54
CA ASN A 10 -2.64 8.17 -5.66
C ASN A 10 -1.34 7.53 -5.16
N TYR A 11 -0.65 8.18 -4.21
CA TYR A 11 0.52 7.61 -3.54
C TYR A 11 0.18 6.27 -2.88
N PHE A 12 -0.91 6.22 -2.10
CA PHE A 12 -1.32 4.99 -1.41
C PHE A 12 -1.83 3.91 -2.38
N ALA A 13 -2.58 4.29 -3.42
CA ALA A 13 -3.05 3.36 -4.45
C ALA A 13 -1.88 2.67 -5.18
N ALA A 14 -0.84 3.43 -5.57
CA ALA A 14 0.34 2.88 -6.22
C ALA A 14 1.12 1.92 -5.31
N ARG A 15 1.18 2.21 -4.01
CA ARG A 15 1.82 1.32 -3.01
C ARG A 15 1.01 0.05 -2.80
N LEU A 16 -0.31 0.16 -2.77
CA LEU A 16 -1.23 -0.95 -2.60
C LEU A 16 -1.14 -1.94 -3.78
N GLU A 17 -1.18 -1.44 -5.01
CA GLU A 17 -1.00 -2.27 -6.22
C GLU A 17 0.37 -2.97 -6.20
N ARG A 18 1.44 -2.22 -5.93
CA ARG A 18 2.79 -2.78 -5.85
C ARG A 18 2.93 -3.87 -4.77
N ASN A 19 2.30 -3.71 -3.60
CA ASN A 19 2.37 -4.75 -2.56
C ASN A 19 1.59 -6.01 -2.96
N ARG A 20 0.49 -5.89 -3.71
CA ARG A 20 -0.22 -7.06 -4.26
C ARG A 20 0.67 -7.84 -5.24
N GLU A 21 1.37 -7.15 -6.13
CA GLU A 21 2.32 -7.78 -7.05
C GLU A 21 3.46 -8.49 -6.32
N LEU A 22 4.06 -7.83 -5.33
CA LEU A 22 5.16 -8.40 -4.54
C LEU A 22 4.70 -9.61 -3.70
N ALA A 23 3.50 -9.56 -3.12
CA ALA A 23 2.91 -10.70 -2.43
C ALA A 23 2.73 -11.90 -3.37
N ALA A 24 2.24 -11.66 -4.60
CA ALA A 24 2.03 -12.71 -5.60
C ALA A 24 3.34 -13.32 -6.12
N GLN A 25 4.41 -12.52 -6.23
CA GLN A 25 5.72 -12.96 -6.71
C GLN A 25 6.60 -13.57 -5.61
N SER A 26 6.31 -13.32 -4.33
CA SER A 26 7.14 -13.79 -3.22
C SER A 26 7.00 -15.29 -2.99
N THR A 27 8.13 -16.00 -3.06
CA THR A 27 8.24 -17.41 -2.67
C THR A 27 8.49 -17.60 -1.18
N ASN A 28 8.90 -16.53 -0.47
CA ASN A 28 9.09 -16.57 0.97
C ASN A 28 7.77 -16.24 1.69
N PRO A 29 7.23 -17.14 2.54
CA PRO A 29 5.95 -16.94 3.20
C PRO A 29 5.94 -15.73 4.13
N ALA A 30 7.01 -15.50 4.91
CA ALA A 30 7.06 -14.35 5.82
C ALA A 30 7.07 -13.01 5.06
N ILE A 31 7.78 -12.94 3.93
CA ILE A 31 7.81 -11.74 3.09
C ILE A 31 6.46 -11.52 2.39
N ARG A 32 5.81 -12.59 1.93
CA ARG A 32 4.46 -12.52 1.37
C ARG A 32 3.47 -11.98 2.39
N ASP A 33 3.49 -12.51 3.61
CA ASP A 33 2.56 -12.10 4.67
C ASP A 33 2.77 -10.63 5.06
N LEU A 34 4.01 -10.13 5.07
CA LEU A 34 4.31 -8.71 5.24
C LEU A 34 3.69 -7.84 4.14
N HIS A 35 3.81 -8.25 2.87
CA HIS A 35 3.19 -7.51 1.77
C HIS A 35 1.66 -7.50 1.87
N LEU A 36 1.05 -8.61 2.28
CA LEU A 36 -0.39 -8.68 2.51
C LEU A 36 -0.86 -7.77 3.66
N GLU A 37 -0.08 -7.67 4.73
CA GLU A 37 -0.39 -6.73 5.82
C GLU A 37 -0.31 -5.27 5.34
N TYR A 38 0.68 -4.93 4.50
CA TYR A 38 0.74 -3.60 3.89
C TYR A 38 -0.47 -3.31 2.99
N VAL A 39 -0.95 -4.28 2.22
CA VAL A 39 -2.17 -4.13 1.41
C VAL A 39 -3.35 -3.76 2.32
N ARG A 40 -3.57 -4.55 3.38
CA ARG A 40 -4.64 -4.29 4.36
C ARG A 40 -4.55 -2.89 4.96
N LEU A 41 -3.36 -2.46 5.40
CA LEU A 41 -3.17 -1.14 6.01
C LEU A 41 -3.44 0.00 5.02
N TYR A 42 -3.04 -0.15 3.75
CA TYR A 42 -3.31 0.86 2.73
C TYR A 42 -4.78 0.91 2.30
N GLU A 43 -5.49 -0.23 2.28
CA GLU A 43 -6.94 -0.27 2.08
C GLU A 43 -7.67 0.54 3.17
N GLN A 44 -7.32 0.30 4.44
CA GLN A 44 -7.88 1.06 5.56
C GLN A 44 -7.60 2.57 5.47
N LEU A 45 -6.37 2.95 5.09
CA LEU A 45 -6.02 4.36 4.92
C LEU A 45 -6.83 5.02 3.78
N MET A 46 -7.05 4.29 2.69
CA MET A 46 -7.86 4.78 1.57
C MET A 46 -9.33 4.92 1.92
N GLU A 47 -9.91 3.97 2.66
CA GLU A 47 -11.30 4.05 3.15
C GLU A 47 -11.51 5.26 4.08
N ILE A 48 -10.54 5.55 4.96
CA ILE A 48 -10.60 6.72 5.86
C ILE A 48 -10.53 8.05 5.10
N HIS A 49 -9.92 8.06 3.91
CA HIS A 49 -9.71 9.27 3.09
C HIS A 49 -10.79 9.49 2.01
N GLU A 50 -11.81 8.63 1.91
CA GLU A 50 -12.97 8.90 1.05
C GLU A 50 -13.96 9.82 1.79
N PRO A 51 -14.23 11.04 1.28
CA PRO A 51 -15.33 11.84 1.80
C PRO A 51 -16.66 11.14 1.46
N ALA A 52 -17.57 11.09 2.45
CA ALA A 52 -18.91 10.53 2.33
C ALA A 52 -19.76 11.18 1.24
#